data_AF-A0AAX3P8P1-F1
#
_entry.id   AF-A0AAX3P8P1-F1
#
_cell.length_a   1.000
_cell.length_b   1.000
_cell.length_c   1.000
_cell.angle_alpha   90.00
_cell.angle_beta   90.00
_cell.angle_gamma   90.00
#
_symmetry.space_group_name_H-M   'P 1'
#
loop_
_entity.id
_entity.type
_entity.pdbx_description
1 polymer ?
#
loop_
_entity_poly.entity_id
_entity_poly.type
_entity_poly.pdbx_seq_one_letter_code
_entity_poly.pdbx_strand_id
1 'polypeptide(L)'
;MSPRICLLGSILLSGCALLPEPATVSELPSANPAQQRFQIECGAPEECQQQALLSCPHGYQQVDRSKRTITTHQMSMGVADPVTGFRPGFPQTSTFTTHMLLVQCPRTPAQPHPLGR
;
A
#
# COMPACT_ATOMS: atom_id res chain seq x y z
N MET A 1 -33.70 -20.64 26.06
CA MET A 1 -33.11 -20.53 24.72
C MET A 1 -33.21 -19.06 24.31
N SER A 2 -32.08 -18.36 24.21
CA SER A 2 -32.02 -16.90 23.97
C SER A 2 -31.42 -16.66 22.58
N PRO A 3 -32.11 -15.99 21.64
CA PRO A 3 -31.51 -15.64 20.36
C PRO A 3 -30.72 -14.34 20.52
N ARG A 4 -29.39 -14.42 20.44
CA ARG A 4 -28.53 -13.25 20.32
C ARG A 4 -28.48 -12.85 18.85
N ILE A 5 -29.14 -11.74 18.53
CA ILE A 5 -29.10 -11.07 17.23
C ILE A 5 -27.69 -10.49 17.08
N CYS A 6 -26.86 -11.10 16.23
CA CYS A 6 -25.59 -10.53 15.82
C CYS A 6 -25.86 -9.37 14.85
N LEU A 7 -25.71 -8.14 15.35
CA LEU A 7 -25.67 -6.93 14.54
C LEU A 7 -24.52 -7.04 13.54
N LEU A 8 -24.85 -7.21 12.26
CA LEU A 8 -23.90 -7.04 11.16
C LEU A 8 -23.43 -5.59 11.14
N GLY A 9 -22.16 -5.38 11.47
CA GLY A 9 -21.49 -4.09 11.36
C GLY A 9 -21.51 -3.61 9.91
N SER A 10 -22.26 -2.54 9.67
CA SER A 10 -22.23 -1.79 8.42
C SER A 10 -20.88 -1.08 8.32
N ILE A 11 -19.96 -1.64 7.53
CA ILE A 11 -18.73 -0.94 7.16
C ILE A 11 -19.12 0.09 6.10
N LEU A 12 -19.29 1.33 6.54
CA LEU A 12 -19.36 2.50 5.67
C LEU A 12 -17.99 2.63 4.97
N LEU A 13 -17.91 2.23 3.70
CA LEU A 13 -16.82 2.66 2.81
C LEU A 13 -16.99 4.16 2.54
N SER A 14 -16.65 4.98 3.53
CA SER A 14 -16.46 6.42 3.38
C SER A 14 -15.12 6.64 2.69
N GLY A 15 -15.15 7.42 1.61
CA GLY A 15 -14.06 7.55 0.65
C GLY A 15 -12.71 7.94 1.26
N CYS A 16 -11.70 7.11 1.01
CA CYS A 16 -10.30 7.49 1.12
C CYS A 16 -9.92 8.33 -0.12
N ALA A 17 -10.29 9.61 -0.09
CA ALA A 17 -9.70 10.59 -1.00
C ALA A 17 -8.36 11.06 -0.40
N LEU A 18 -7.26 10.76 -1.10
CA LEU A 18 -5.99 11.49 -1.05
C LEU A 18 -5.16 11.43 0.25
N LEU A 19 -5.02 10.26 0.87
CA LEU A 19 -3.89 9.99 1.77
C LEU A 19 -2.82 9.19 1.00
N PRO A 20 -1.51 9.43 1.21
CA PRO A 20 -0.48 8.57 0.67
C PRO A 20 -0.83 7.12 1.05
N GLU A 21 -0.94 6.26 0.05
CA GLU A 21 -1.35 4.88 0.26
C GLU A 21 -0.40 4.24 1.29
N PRO A 22 -0.93 3.53 2.30
CA PRO A 22 -0.09 2.83 3.24
C PRO A 22 0.81 1.85 2.49
N ALA A 23 2.03 1.65 3.00
CA ALA A 23 3.00 0.77 2.36
C ALA A 23 2.38 -0.62 2.11
N THR A 24 2.26 -0.99 0.83
CA THR A 24 1.62 -2.22 0.40
C THR A 24 2.66 -3.30 0.23
N VAL A 25 2.41 -4.49 0.78
CA VAL A 25 3.31 -5.65 0.68
C VAL A 25 2.58 -6.77 -0.02
N SER A 26 3.15 -7.19 -1.15
CA SER A 26 2.64 -8.29 -1.96
C SER A 26 3.66 -9.43 -1.97
N GLU A 27 3.25 -10.62 -1.53
CA GLU A 27 4.07 -11.81 -1.67
C GLU A 27 4.05 -12.29 -3.12
N LEU A 28 5.24 -12.56 -3.67
CA LEU A 28 5.43 -13.03 -5.02
C LEU A 28 5.87 -14.49 -5.03
N PRO A 29 5.49 -15.26 -6.08
CA PRO A 29 5.99 -16.61 -6.25
C PRO A 29 7.52 -16.58 -6.40
N SER A 30 8.18 -17.38 -5.59
CA SER A 30 9.61 -17.62 -5.69
C SER A 30 9.86 -18.90 -6.47
N ALA A 31 10.81 -18.86 -7.41
CA ALA A 31 11.27 -20.04 -8.11
C ALA A 31 12.03 -21.02 -7.19
N ASN A 32 12.59 -20.51 -6.09
CA ASN A 32 13.29 -21.30 -5.09
C ASN A 32 12.41 -21.44 -3.83
N PRO A 33 12.03 -22.66 -3.43
CA PRO A 33 11.18 -22.88 -2.24
C PRO A 33 11.86 -22.49 -0.92
N ALA A 34 13.19 -22.38 -0.89
CA ALA A 34 13.94 -21.88 0.25
C ALA A 34 13.98 -20.34 0.34
N GLN A 35 13.37 -19.64 -0.63
CA GLN A 35 13.34 -18.18 -0.68
C GLN A 35 11.89 -17.68 -0.77
N GLN A 36 11.62 -16.56 -0.12
CA GLN A 36 10.36 -15.84 -0.21
C GLN A 36 10.62 -14.48 -0.87
N ARG A 37 9.70 -14.07 -1.74
CA ARG A 37 9.80 -12.81 -2.49
C ARG A 37 8.69 -11.89 -2.05
N PHE A 38 9.03 -10.64 -1.78
CA PHE A 38 8.06 -9.60 -1.47
C PHE A 38 8.29 -8.40 -2.36
N GLN A 39 7.21 -7.90 -2.95
CA GLN A 39 7.16 -6.60 -3.60
C GLN A 39 6.50 -5.62 -2.63
N ILE A 40 7.20 -4.52 -2.36
CA ILE A 40 6.81 -3.53 -1.38
C ILE A 40 6.65 -2.20 -2.11
N GLU A 41 5.49 -1.56 -1.97
CA GLU A 41 5.18 -0.27 -2.58
C GLU A 41 4.94 0.78 -1.49
N CYS A 42 5.63 1.91 -1.51
CA CYS A 42 5.55 2.94 -0.45
C CYS A 42 5.65 4.37 -0.98
N GLY A 43 5.22 5.33 -0.17
CA GLY A 43 5.37 6.76 -0.48
C GLY A 43 6.81 7.26 -0.34
N ALA A 44 7.58 6.69 0.58
CA ALA A 44 8.99 7.04 0.81
C ALA A 44 9.94 5.82 0.77
N PRO A 45 11.21 6.02 0.40
CA PRO A 45 12.18 4.92 0.35
C PRO A 45 12.52 4.34 1.73
N GLU A 46 12.51 5.14 2.79
CA GLU A 46 12.75 4.71 4.17
C GLU A 46 11.62 3.79 4.67
N GLU A 47 10.37 4.11 4.35
CA GLU A 47 9.21 3.26 4.67
C GLU A 47 9.34 1.89 4.00
N CYS A 48 9.78 1.86 2.75
CA CYS A 48 10.01 0.61 2.02
C CYS A 48 11.13 -0.23 2.62
N GLN A 49 12.20 0.39 3.12
CA GLN A 49 13.24 -0.34 3.85
C GLN A 49 12.71 -0.89 5.18
N GLN A 50 11.97 -0.09 5.93
CA GLN A 50 11.40 -0.52 7.19
C GLN A 50 10.43 -1.70 6.99
N GLN A 51 9.60 -1.62 5.96
CA GLN A 51 8.67 -2.70 5.62
C GLN A 51 9.42 -3.95 5.13
N ALA A 52 10.52 -3.80 4.39
CA ALA A 52 11.38 -4.94 4.03
C ALA A 52 11.98 -5.63 5.24
N LEU A 53 12.43 -4.87 6.24
CA LEU A 53 12.94 -5.44 7.50
C LEU A 53 11.84 -6.16 8.29
N LEU A 54 10.61 -5.64 8.28
CA LEU A 54 9.46 -6.29 8.92
C LEU A 54 9.06 -7.58 8.20
N SER A 55 9.07 -7.60 6.86
CA SER A 55 8.78 -8.80 6.07
C SER A 55 9.90 -9.83 6.15
N CYS A 56 11.15 -9.39 6.34
CA CYS A 56 12.34 -10.23 6.32
C CYS A 56 13.27 -9.94 7.53
N PRO A 57 12.91 -10.41 8.74
CA PRO A 57 13.65 -10.08 9.97
C PRO A 57 15.06 -10.67 10.02
N HIS A 58 15.31 -11.76 9.28
CA HIS A 58 16.63 -12.41 9.20
C HIS A 58 17.55 -11.77 8.14
N GLY A 59 17.15 -10.63 7.59
CA GLY A 59 17.82 -9.98 6.48
C GLY A 59 17.19 -10.32 5.14
N TYR A 60 17.39 -9.41 4.18
CA TYR A 60 16.87 -9.53 2.82
C TYR A 60 17.93 -9.13 1.80
N GLN A 61 17.82 -9.72 0.62
CA GLN A 61 18.51 -9.30 -0.58
C GLN A 61 17.57 -8.42 -1.40
N GLN A 62 17.97 -7.18 -1.66
CA GLN A 62 17.27 -6.34 -2.61
C GLN A 62 17.51 -6.88 -4.02
N VAL A 63 16.43 -7.15 -4.73
CA VAL A 63 16.45 -7.76 -6.07
C VAL A 63 16.27 -6.69 -7.12
N ASP A 64 15.31 -5.81 -6.89
CA ASP A 64 14.97 -4.72 -7.77
C ASP A 64 14.49 -3.53 -6.93
N ARG A 65 14.71 -2.33 -7.47
CA ARG A 65 14.21 -1.09 -6.90
C ARG A 65 13.80 -0.16 -8.02
N SER A 66 12.54 0.21 -8.03
CA SER A 66 12.00 1.15 -8.99
C SER A 66 11.21 2.25 -8.29
N LYS A 67 10.90 3.30 -9.04
CA LYS A 67 10.02 4.37 -8.57
C LYS A 67 9.14 4.80 -9.72
N ARG A 68 7.89 5.13 -9.40
CA ARG A 68 6.90 5.62 -10.34
C ARG A 68 6.42 6.97 -9.86
N THR A 69 6.55 7.99 -10.71
CA THR A 69 5.99 9.32 -10.43
C THR A 69 4.83 9.57 -11.37
N ILE A 70 3.68 9.92 -10.81
CA ILE A 70 2.46 10.26 -11.54
C ILE A 70 2.12 11.72 -11.20
N THR A 71 2.02 12.55 -12.24
CA THR A 71 1.54 13.92 -12.11
C THR A 71 0.14 14.01 -12.69
N THR A 72 -0.81 14.43 -11.88
CA THR A 72 -2.21 14.62 -12.27
C THR A 72 -2.53 16.11 -12.30
N HIS A 73 -3.07 16.56 -13.42
CA HIS A 73 -3.60 17.91 -13.58
C HIS A 73 -5.13 17.83 -13.52
N GLN A 74 -5.73 18.45 -12.51
CA GLN A 74 -7.18 18.58 -12.39
C GLN A 74 -7.59 19.98 -12.85
N MET A 75 -8.45 20.05 -13.86
CA MET A 75 -9.09 21.30 -14.26
C MET A 75 -10.30 21.53 -13.35
N SER A 76 -10.22 22.57 -12.52
CA SER A 76 -11.39 23.05 -11.80
C SER A 76 -12.23 23.89 -12.77
N MET A 77 -13.43 23.40 -13.09
CA MET A 77 -14.46 24.22 -13.74
C MET A 77 -14.84 25.29 -12.72
N GLY A 78 -14.57 26.56 -13.03
CA GLY A 78 -14.75 27.67 -12.09
C GLY A 78 -16.12 27.68 -11.39
N VAL A 79 -16.17 28.29 -10.21
CA VAL A 79 -17.38 28.31 -9.38
C VAL A 79 -18.16 29.59 -9.69
N ALA A 80 -19.46 29.45 -9.94
CA ALA A 80 -20.36 30.59 -10.01
C ALA A 80 -20.69 31.07 -8.58
N ASP A 81 -20.25 32.27 -8.24
CA ASP A 81 -20.57 32.93 -6.98
C ASP A 81 -21.73 33.92 -7.22
N PRO A 82 -22.83 33.84 -6.45
CA PRO A 82 -24.01 34.67 -6.67
C PRO A 82 -23.81 36.15 -6.33
N VAL A 83 -22.72 36.51 -5.63
CA VAL A 83 -22.43 37.89 -5.20
C VAL A 83 -21.37 38.55 -6.08
N THR A 84 -20.37 37.79 -6.51
CA THR A 84 -19.19 38.27 -7.24
C THR A 84 -19.09 37.77 -8.69
N GLY A 85 -19.99 36.90 -9.14
CA GLY A 85 -20.01 36.36 -10.50
C GLY A 85 -19.16 35.09 -10.66
N PHE A 86 -18.70 34.80 -11.89
CA PHE A 86 -17.93 33.58 -12.18
C PHE A 86 -16.48 33.71 -11.71
N ARG A 87 -16.03 32.81 -10.82
CA ARG A 87 -14.62 32.68 -10.43
C ARG A 87 -13.97 31.56 -11.24
N PRO A 88 -13.03 31.85 -12.15
CA PRO A 88 -12.34 30.80 -12.90
C PRO A 88 -11.54 29.91 -11.93
N GLY A 89 -11.63 28.60 -12.14
CA GLY A 89 -10.84 27.63 -11.40
C GLY A 89 -9.42 27.62 -11.92
N PHE A 90 -8.44 27.58 -11.01
CA PHE A 90 -7.05 27.36 -11.38
C PHE A 90 -6.77 25.85 -11.50
N PRO A 91 -5.93 25.42 -12.46
CA PRO A 91 -5.55 24.03 -12.55
C PRO A 91 -4.80 23.61 -11.28
N GLN A 92 -5.29 22.58 -10.61
CA GLN A 92 -4.59 21.96 -9.49
C GLN A 92 -3.67 20.88 -10.04
N THR A 93 -2.37 20.99 -9.74
CA THR A 93 -1.39 19.96 -10.10
C THR A 93 -1.03 19.19 -8.84
N SER A 94 -1.19 17.87 -8.87
CA SER A 94 -0.76 16.97 -7.80
C SER A 94 0.28 15.99 -8.35
N THR A 95 1.40 15.83 -7.66
CA THR A 95 2.45 14.87 -8.02
C THR A 95 2.57 13.83 -6.93
N PHE A 96 2.47 12.56 -7.32
CA PHE A 96 2.59 11.41 -6.44
C PHE A 96 3.80 10.58 -6.87
N THR A 97 4.64 10.20 -5.92
CA THR A 97 5.76 9.28 -6.15
C THR A 97 5.55 8.03 -5.31
N THR A 98 5.55 6.89 -5.97
CA THR A 98 5.50 5.57 -5.35
C THR A 98 6.83 4.89 -5.58
N HIS A 99 7.46 4.42 -4.51
CA HIS A 99 8.66 3.61 -4.53
C HIS A 99 8.26 2.14 -4.50
N MET A 100 8.90 1.33 -5.34
CA MET A 100 8.74 -0.11 -5.33
C MET A 100 10.06 -0.77 -4.98
N LEU A 101 10.03 -1.71 -4.05
CA LEU A 101 11.18 -2.46 -3.58
C LEU A 101 10.86 -3.95 -3.66
N LEU A 102 11.60 -4.67 -4.49
CA LEU A 102 11.51 -6.12 -4.57
C LEU A 102 12.61 -6.73 -3.71
N VAL A 103 12.22 -7.52 -2.72
CA VAL A 103 13.15 -8.18 -1.80
C VAL A 103 12.98 -9.69 -1.85
N GLN A 104 14.10 -10.38 -1.64
CA GLN A 104 14.19 -11.81 -1.46
C GLN A 104 14.75 -12.08 -0.07
N CYS A 105 14.08 -12.91 0.72
CA CYS A 105 14.63 -13.38 1.98
C CYS A 105 14.54 -14.90 2.11
N PRO A 106 15.43 -15.51 2.90
CA PRO A 106 15.36 -16.93 3.17
C PRO A 106 14.02 -17.25 3.83
N ARG A 107 13.31 -18.23 3.30
CA ARG A 107 12.10 -18.74 3.91
C ARG A 107 12.52 -19.48 5.18
N THR A 108 12.17 -18.97 6.35
CA THR A 108 12.28 -19.77 7.58
C THR A 108 11.49 -21.06 7.37
N PRO A 109 12.09 -22.25 7.59
CA PRO A 109 11.36 -23.49 7.42
C PRO A 109 10.11 -23.44 8.32
N ALA A 110 8.96 -23.82 7.75
CA ALA A 110 7.76 -24.05 8.55
C ALA A 110 8.16 -25.01 9.66
N GLN A 111 8.09 -24.54 10.91
CA GLN A 111 8.36 -25.38 12.07
C GLN A 111 7.55 -26.67 11.88
N PRO A 112 8.18 -27.87 11.88
CA PRO A 112 7.42 -29.09 11.74
C PRO A 112 6.40 -29.09 12.88
N HIS A 113 5.12 -29.20 12.52
CA HIS A 113 4.04 -29.36 13.48
C HIS A 113 4.45 -30.49 14.43
N PRO A 114 4.32 -30.32 15.75
CA PRO A 114 4.59 -31.43 16.65
C PRO A 114 3.61 -32.56 16.26
N LEU A 115 4.15 -33.62 15.68
CA LEU A 115 3.45 -34.89 15.52
C LEU A 115 3.04 -35.31 16.92
N GLY A 116 1.76 -35.08 17.22
CA GLY A 116 1.10 -35.51 18.44
C GLY A 116 1.34 -37.02 18.58
N ARG A 117 2.00 -37.36 19.69
CA ARG A 117 2.31 -38.70 20.12
C ARG A 117 1.09 -39.36 20.72
#